data_AF-A0A838PB51-F1
#
_entry.id   AF-A0A838PB51-F1
#
_cell.length_a   1.000
_cell.length_b   1.000
_cell.length_c   1.000
_cell.angle_alpha   90.00
_cell.angle_beta   90.00
_cell.angle_gamma   90.00
#
_symmetry.space_group_name_H-M   'P 1'
#
loop_
_entity.id
_entity.type
_entity.pdbx_description
1 polymer ?
#
loop_
_entity_poly.entity_id
_entity_poly.type
_entity_poly.pdbx_seq_one_letter_code
_entity_poly.pdbx_strand_id
1 'polypeptide(L)'
;MNTAQFSQRVGVLFLFGAFLVTLSQPAASSLAQRLDDESARLFDYERSIGFDLKEESAKEQEGVTIRDLNYAASTQQRGRVKAYLVQP
;
A
#
# COMPACT_ATOMS: atom_id res chain seq x y z
N MET A 1 -10.12 -52.30 52.25
CA MET A 1 -9.82 -52.64 50.84
C MET A 1 -11.04 -52.34 49.99
N ASN A 2 -10.82 -51.48 49.00
CA ASN A 2 -11.53 -51.27 47.73
C ASN A 2 -13.00 -50.81 47.70
N THR A 3 -13.10 -49.49 47.60
CA THR A 3 -14.07 -48.71 46.82
C THR A 3 -14.06 -49.09 45.34
N ALA A 4 -15.20 -49.50 44.78
CA ALA A 4 -15.44 -49.42 43.34
C ALA A 4 -16.95 -49.46 43.09
N GLN A 5 -17.52 -48.33 42.70
CA GLN A 5 -18.68 -48.21 41.79
C GLN A 5 -19.26 -46.80 41.90
N PHE A 6 -18.58 -45.81 41.31
CA PHE A 6 -19.25 -44.55 40.98
C PHE A 6 -18.47 -43.77 39.92
N SER A 7 -18.38 -44.31 38.70
CA SER A 7 -17.82 -43.56 37.57
C SER A 7 -18.35 -44.09 36.25
N GLN A 8 -19.65 -43.92 36.02
CA GLN A 8 -20.21 -43.90 34.68
C GLN A 8 -21.29 -42.82 34.67
N ARG A 9 -21.35 -42.02 33.60
CA ARG A 9 -22.33 -40.95 33.30
C ARG A 9 -21.93 -39.50 33.57
N VAL A 10 -20.67 -39.09 33.36
CA VAL A 10 -20.36 -37.66 33.13
C VAL A 10 -19.24 -37.50 32.11
N GLY A 11 -19.40 -38.03 30.90
CA GLY A 11 -18.32 -38.05 29.91
C GLY A 11 -18.75 -37.91 28.45
N VAL A 12 -19.90 -37.28 28.17
CA VAL A 12 -20.40 -37.20 26.78
C VAL A 12 -20.73 -35.78 26.31
N LEU A 13 -20.75 -34.76 27.19
CA LEU A 13 -21.25 -33.43 26.80
C LEU A 13 -20.19 -32.34 26.56
N PHE A 14 -18.90 -32.65 26.59
CA PHE A 14 -17.84 -31.64 26.41
C PHE A 14 -17.10 -31.68 25.06
N LEU A 15 -17.47 -32.56 24.12
CA LEU A 15 -16.74 -32.69 22.84
C LEU A 15 -17.40 -32.03 21.62
N PHE A 16 -18.61 -31.47 21.75
CA PHE A 16 -19.27 -30.80 20.62
C PHE A 16 -19.10 -29.27 20.56
N GLY A 17 -18.58 -28.63 21.61
CA GLY A 17 -18.43 -27.17 21.66
C GLY A 17 -17.17 -26.61 21.00
N ALA A 18 -16.16 -27.45 20.73
CA ALA A 18 -14.84 -26.98 20.29
C ALA A 18 -14.65 -26.90 18.77
N PHE A 19 -15.59 -27.42 17.97
CA PHE A 19 -15.39 -27.54 16.52
C PHE A 19 -15.87 -26.33 15.70
N LEU A 20 -16.59 -25.38 16.31
CA LEU A 20 -17.22 -24.26 15.60
C LEU A 20 -16.48 -22.91 15.72
N VAL A 21 -15.38 -22.84 16.48
CA VAL A 21 -14.64 -21.58 16.72
C VAL A 21 -13.46 -21.39 15.74
N THR A 22 -13.13 -22.38 14.91
CA THR A 22 -11.95 -22.31 14.03
C THR A 22 -12.21 -21.73 12.63
N LEU A 23 -13.47 -21.44 12.25
CA LEU A 23 -13.82 -20.98 10.91
C LEU A 23 -13.95 -19.45 10.74
N SER A 24 -13.78 -18.67 11.81
CA SER A 24 -13.80 -17.20 11.74
C SER A 24 -12.38 -16.62 11.79
N GLN A 25 -11.51 -17.00 10.87
CA GLN A 25 -10.33 -16.19 10.58
C GLN A 25 -10.71 -15.14 9.54
N PRO A 26 -10.68 -13.83 9.86
CA PRO A 26 -10.94 -12.81 8.87
C PRO A 26 -9.82 -12.85 7.82
N ALA A 27 -10.18 -13.10 6.56
CA ALA A 27 -9.28 -13.07 5.41
C ALA A 27 -8.88 -11.62 5.03
N ALA A 28 -8.50 -10.80 6.01
CA ALA A 28 -8.25 -9.37 5.83
C ALA A 28 -6.79 -9.04 5.46
N SER A 29 -5.91 -10.03 5.32
CA SER A 29 -4.46 -9.80 5.18
C SER A 29 -3.94 -9.70 3.74
N SER A 30 -4.71 -10.08 2.71
CA SER A 30 -4.23 -10.05 1.31
C SER A 30 -4.42 -8.71 0.60
N LEU A 31 -5.36 -7.88 1.05
CA LEU A 31 -5.65 -6.57 0.46
C LEU A 31 -4.63 -5.51 0.87
N ALA A 32 -4.13 -5.56 2.10
CA ALA A 32 -3.09 -4.64 2.60
C ALA A 32 -1.75 -4.86 1.88
N GLN A 33 -1.35 -6.12 1.69
CA GLN A 33 -0.09 -6.47 1.01
C GLN A 33 -0.04 -5.99 -0.45
N ARG A 34 -1.18 -5.97 -1.15
CA ARG A 34 -1.26 -5.54 -2.54
C ARG A 34 -1.14 -4.02 -2.72
N LEU A 35 -1.61 -3.25 -1.73
CA LEU A 35 -1.50 -1.78 -1.73
C LEU A 35 -0.07 -1.32 -1.49
N ASP A 36 0.68 -2.03 -0.64
CA ASP A 36 2.09 -1.74 -0.37
C ASP A 36 2.97 -1.95 -1.63
N ASP A 37 2.72 -3.01 -2.39
CA ASP A 37 3.47 -3.30 -3.63
C ASP A 37 3.18 -2.31 -4.77
N GLU A 38 1.93 -1.83 -4.91
CA GLU A 38 1.60 -0.83 -5.94
C GLU A 38 2.10 0.57 -5.58
N SER A 39 2.02 0.97 -4.32
CA SER A 39 2.54 2.26 -3.87
C SER A 39 4.06 2.35 -3.97
N ALA A 40 4.78 1.25 -3.72
CA ALA A 40 6.22 1.17 -3.93
C ALA A 40 6.64 1.43 -5.39
N ARG A 41 5.80 1.02 -6.36
CA ARG A 41 6.07 1.22 -7.80
C ARG A 41 5.80 2.64 -8.30
N LEU A 42 4.93 3.40 -7.63
CA LEU A 42 4.65 4.79 -7.99
C LEU A 42 5.87 5.72 -7.82
N PHE A 43 6.83 5.30 -6.98
CA PHE A 43 8.04 6.05 -6.66
C PHE A 43 9.33 5.29 -7.00
N ASP A 44 9.26 4.33 -7.93
CA ASP A 44 10.44 3.59 -8.40
C ASP A 44 11.26 4.46 -9.37
N TYR A 45 11.92 5.47 -8.82
CA TYR A 45 12.79 6.37 -9.55
C TYR A 45 14.15 5.73 -9.78
N GLU A 46 14.61 5.74 -11.03
CA GLU A 46 15.96 5.30 -11.37
C GLU A 46 17.00 6.28 -10.79
N ARG A 47 17.60 5.92 -9.64
CA ARG A 47 18.53 6.79 -8.90
C ARG A 47 19.84 7.11 -9.62
N SER A 48 20.19 6.36 -10.66
CA SER A 48 21.39 6.57 -11.47
C SER A 48 21.25 7.77 -12.41
N ILE A 49 20.02 8.20 -12.70
CA ILE A 49 19.73 9.32 -13.60
C ILE A 49 19.51 10.58 -12.75
N GLY A 50 20.33 11.59 -12.98
CA GLY A 50 20.15 12.90 -12.36
C GLY A 50 18.84 13.55 -12.79
N PHE A 51 18.16 14.20 -11.84
CA PHE A 51 16.95 14.97 -12.13
C PHE A 51 17.30 16.19 -13.00
N ASP A 52 16.95 16.15 -14.29
CA ASP A 52 17.20 17.22 -15.26
C ASP A 52 15.95 18.08 -15.47
N LEU A 53 15.87 19.19 -14.73
CA LEU A 53 14.83 20.22 -14.84
C LEU A 53 15.31 21.39 -15.70
N LYS A 54 14.47 21.83 -16.64
CA LYS A 54 14.73 22.98 -17.51
C LYS A 54 13.55 23.93 -17.50
N GLU A 55 13.80 25.23 -17.35
CA GLU A 55 12.79 26.27 -17.56
C GLU A 55 12.75 26.63 -19.05
N GLU A 56 11.55 26.58 -19.66
CA GLU A 56 11.31 27.04 -21.03
C GLU A 56 10.93 28.52 -21.06
N SER A 57 10.12 28.96 -20.09
CA SER A 57 9.62 30.33 -20.04
C SER A 57 9.26 30.72 -18.60
N ALA A 58 9.24 32.03 -18.36
CA ALA A 58 8.69 32.62 -17.15
C ALA A 58 7.90 33.87 -17.54
N LYS A 59 6.65 33.96 -17.09
CA LYS A 59 5.76 35.09 -17.35
C LYS A 59 5.10 35.55 -16.07
N GLU A 60 5.11 36.86 -15.86
CA GLU A 60 4.33 37.51 -14.82
C GLU A 60 2.96 37.91 -15.37
N GLN A 61 1.89 37.56 -14.67
CA GLN A 61 0.53 37.97 -15.01
C GLN A 61 -0.27 38.20 -13.73
N GLU A 62 -0.81 39.41 -13.57
CA GLU A 62 -1.73 39.75 -12.47
C GLU A 62 -1.12 39.51 -11.06
N GLY A 63 0.20 39.67 -10.93
CA GLY A 63 0.92 39.42 -9.67
C GLY A 63 1.26 37.95 -9.42
N VAL A 64 1.06 37.09 -10.42
CA VAL A 64 1.41 35.67 -10.39
C VAL A 64 2.49 35.38 -11.42
N THR A 65 3.56 34.71 -11.00
CA THR A 65 4.57 34.20 -11.92
C THR A 65 4.20 32.78 -12.36
N ILE A 66 4.05 32.56 -13.67
CA ILE A 66 3.87 31.25 -14.28
C ILE A 66 5.18 30.88 -14.98
N ARG A 67 5.76 29.75 -14.62
CA ARG A 67 6.97 29.20 -15.26
C ARG A 67 6.63 27.92 -16.00
N ASP A 68 6.99 27.87 -17.26
CA ASP A 68 6.89 26.65 -18.07
C ASP A 68 8.17 25.84 -17.85
N LEU A 69 8.03 24.59 -17.41
CA LEU A 69 9.14 23.73 -17.03
C LEU A 69 9.08 22.40 -17.77
N ASN A 70 10.24 21.82 -18.03
CA ASN A 70 10.38 20.48 -18.55
C ASN A 70 11.33 19.66 -17.69
N TYR A 71 10.96 18.44 -17.35
CA TYR A 71 11.88 17.51 -16.69
C TYR A 71 11.98 16.16 -17.41
N ALA A 72 13.10 15.47 -17.26
CA ALA A 72 13.26 14.12 -17.78
C ALA A 72 12.28 13.16 -17.06
N ALA A 73 11.52 12.37 -17.83
CA ALA A 73 10.73 11.30 -17.23
C ALA A 73 11.65 10.25 -16.59
N SER A 74 11.17 9.57 -15.55
CA SER A 74 11.91 8.50 -14.86
C SER A 74 12.30 7.34 -15.78
N THR A 75 11.69 7.21 -16.96
CA THR A 75 12.03 6.19 -17.95
C THR A 75 12.36 6.85 -19.28
N GLN A 76 13.48 6.45 -19.90
CA GLN A 76 13.96 7.03 -21.17
C GLN A 76 12.93 6.91 -22.32
N GLN A 77 12.01 5.95 -22.23
CA GLN A 77 10.98 5.69 -23.24
C GLN A 77 9.88 6.76 -23.28
N ARG A 78 9.66 7.52 -22.19
CA ARG A 78 8.54 8.48 -22.09
C ARG A 78 8.89 9.92 -22.48
N GLY A 79 10.14 10.20 -22.85
CA GLY A 79 10.57 11.55 -23.22
C GLY A 79 10.57 12.54 -22.04
N ARG A 80 10.49 13.83 -22.32
CA ARG A 80 10.41 14.88 -21.28
C ARG A 80 8.96 15.18 -20.92
N VAL A 81 8.70 15.41 -19.64
CA VAL A 81 7.40 15.84 -19.12
C VAL A 81 7.35 17.36 -19.10
N LYS A 82 6.28 17.93 -19.65
CA LYS A 82 5.95 19.35 -19.53
C LYS A 82 5.20 19.61 -18.23
N ALA A 83 5.56 20.66 -17.53
CA ALA A 83 4.97 21.07 -16.26
C ALA A 83 4.89 22.60 -16.18
N TYR A 84 4.07 23.08 -15.24
CA TYR A 84 3.91 24.51 -14.97
C TYR A 84 4.11 24.74 -13.47
N LEU A 85 4.91 25.73 -13.11
CA LEU A 85 5.04 26.21 -11.74
C LEU A 85 4.34 27.57 -11.62
N VAL A 86 3.29 27.61 -10.82
CA VAL A 86 2.53 28.84 -10.54
C VAL A 86 2.94 29.34 -9.16
N GLN A 87 3.54 30.52 -9.13
CA GLN A 87 3.99 31.20 -7.91
C GLN A 87 3.14 32.45 -7.70
N PRO A 88 2.32 32.50 -6.63
CA PRO A 88 1.58 33.70 -6.24
C PRO A 88 2.49 34.83 -5.72
#